data_AF-A0A2V8FHD4-F1
#
_entry.id   AF-A0A2V8FHD4-F1
#
_cell.length_a   1.000
_cell.length_b   1.000
_cell.length_c   1.000
_cell.angle_alpha   90.00
_cell.angle_beta   90.00
_cell.angle_gamma   90.00
#
_symmetry.space_group_name_H-M   'P 1'
#
loop_
_entity.id
_entity.type
_entity.pdbx_description
1 polymer ?
#
loop_
_entity_poly.entity_id
_entity_poly.type
_entity_poly.pdbx_seq_one_letter_code
_entity_poly.pdbx_strand_id
1 'polypeptide(L)'
;MHTATRLVMAAGLILGPAVSLAAQPASQDGRAAAEDRTVSATELREAARLRDMRYQIGQMERLLEGAVEHGAAVIRDRLRALMPADMLLAENARVRGFRLDGYGMFFDVEVPSLEGTLPWSFRTLDQNDLDIDNAMRTIRSFVEAAAANDINVQQALKRVELQVAPITTSLGATTSSAVDLRGAPNPSLAAPPSPDPILSSPNDAYRSQVREALVDAMLEHSRGLNLGATEWFTVAARRIEDHSRLVPQDKEARTVVMRLSGADLHAFLAGQISREEARKRVDIREF
;
A
#
# COMPACT_ATOMS: atom_id res chain seq x y z
N MET A 1 -53.60 29.59 29.88
CA MET A 1 -54.69 28.71 29.37
C MET A 1 -53.98 27.43 28.91
N HIS A 2 -54.03 26.25 29.51
CA HIS A 2 -54.87 25.56 30.49
C HIS A 2 -53.93 24.79 31.46
N THR A 3 -54.03 24.96 32.78
CA THR A 3 -54.63 24.01 33.76
C THR A 3 -53.85 22.69 33.89
N ALA A 4 -52.87 22.54 34.80
CA ALA A 4 -53.00 22.23 36.23
C ALA A 4 -53.81 20.95 36.55
N THR A 5 -53.16 19.90 37.06
CA THR A 5 -53.77 18.91 37.97
C THR A 5 -52.68 18.31 38.88
N ARG A 6 -52.79 18.65 40.16
CA ARG A 6 -52.13 18.02 41.32
C ARG A 6 -52.94 16.79 41.75
N LEU A 7 -52.28 15.75 42.27
CA LEU A 7 -52.85 14.78 43.21
C LEU A 7 -51.68 14.24 44.06
N VAL A 8 -51.40 14.79 45.23
CA VAL A 8 -51.92 14.49 46.58
C VAL A 8 -51.50 13.12 47.13
N MET A 9 -50.59 13.22 48.11
CA MET A 9 -50.40 12.42 49.32
C MET A 9 -51.19 11.11 49.52
N ALA A 10 -50.47 10.07 49.94
CA ALA A 10 -50.88 9.25 51.07
C ALA A 10 -49.66 8.82 51.89
N ALA A 11 -49.52 9.44 53.07
CA ALA A 11 -48.62 9.04 54.13
C ALA A 11 -49.19 7.79 54.81
N GLY A 12 -48.37 6.73 54.91
CA GLY A 12 -48.66 5.52 55.66
C GLY A 12 -47.49 5.18 56.55
N LEU A 13 -47.32 5.94 57.64
CA LEU A 13 -46.37 5.63 58.71
C LEU A 13 -46.98 4.53 59.58
N ILE A 14 -46.62 3.27 59.33
CA ILE A 14 -46.97 2.15 60.21
C ILE A 14 -45.77 1.87 61.12
N LEU A 15 -45.94 2.24 62.40
CA LEU A 15 -45.10 1.86 63.53
C LEU A 15 -45.35 0.36 63.82
N GLY A 16 -44.35 -0.49 63.61
CA GLY A 16 -44.38 -1.91 63.94
C GLY A 16 -43.19 -2.30 64.83
N PRO A 17 -43.36 -3.27 65.75
CA PRO A 17 -42.46 -3.48 66.88
C PRO A 17 -41.11 -4.07 66.48
N ALA A 18 -40.08 -3.65 67.19
CA ALA A 18 -38.72 -4.17 67.11
C ALA A 18 -38.68 -5.65 67.48
N VAL A 19 -38.51 -6.52 66.48
CA VAL A 19 -38.02 -7.89 66.68
C VAL A 19 -36.51 -7.83 66.51
N SER A 20 -35.79 -7.92 67.62
CA SER A 20 -34.35 -8.16 67.64
C SER A 20 -34.06 -9.52 67.02
N LEU A 21 -33.73 -9.53 65.74
CA LEU A 21 -33.10 -10.68 65.09
C LEU A 21 -31.61 -10.64 65.46
N ALA A 22 -31.16 -11.64 66.20
CA ALA A 22 -29.76 -11.83 66.54
C ALA A 22 -28.92 -11.84 65.25
N ALA A 23 -28.12 -10.79 65.06
CA ALA A 23 -27.14 -10.72 64.00
C ALA A 23 -26.05 -11.77 64.27
N GLN A 24 -26.13 -12.85 63.51
CA GLN A 24 -25.10 -13.87 63.43
C GLN A 24 -23.83 -13.21 62.86
N PRO A 25 -22.66 -13.30 63.53
CA PRO A 25 -21.41 -12.77 62.97
C PRO A 25 -20.97 -13.68 61.82
N ALA A 26 -21.52 -13.42 60.63
CA ALA A 26 -21.05 -14.02 59.39
C ALA A 26 -19.66 -13.44 59.07
N SER A 27 -18.63 -14.18 59.50
CA SER A 27 -17.36 -14.38 58.80
C SER A 27 -16.87 -13.21 57.92
N GLN A 28 -16.29 -12.18 58.52
CA GLN A 28 -15.56 -11.14 57.78
C GLN A 28 -14.28 -11.67 57.11
N ASP A 29 -13.72 -12.78 57.60
CA ASP A 29 -12.52 -13.44 57.00
C ASP A 29 -12.77 -14.05 55.61
N GLY A 30 -14.02 -14.32 55.22
CA GLY A 30 -14.34 -14.89 53.91
C GLY A 30 -14.39 -13.87 52.78
N ARG A 31 -14.60 -12.58 53.09
CA ARG A 31 -14.75 -11.52 52.08
C ARG A 31 -13.40 -11.07 51.49
N ALA A 32 -12.39 -10.89 52.34
CA ALA A 32 -11.04 -10.51 51.89
C ALA A 32 -10.39 -11.59 51.01
N ALA A 33 -10.57 -12.87 51.35
CA ALA A 33 -10.04 -13.98 50.55
C ALA A 33 -10.80 -14.20 49.22
N ALA A 34 -12.04 -13.73 49.11
CA ALA A 34 -12.80 -13.78 47.86
C ALA A 34 -12.41 -12.63 46.91
N GLU A 35 -12.20 -11.42 47.44
CA GLU A 35 -11.75 -10.26 46.66
C GLU A 35 -10.35 -10.48 46.05
N ASP A 36 -9.40 -11.00 46.82
CA ASP A 36 -8.02 -11.28 46.37
C ASP A 36 -7.96 -12.34 45.24
N ARG A 37 -8.82 -13.36 45.30
CA ARG A 37 -8.96 -14.36 44.23
C ARG A 37 -9.58 -13.80 42.96
N THR A 38 -10.50 -12.83 43.06
CA THR A 38 -11.15 -12.23 41.88
C THR A 38 -10.25 -11.24 41.14
N VAL A 39 -9.42 -10.48 41.86
CA VAL A 39 -8.41 -9.59 41.26
C VAL A 39 -7.36 -10.42 40.52
N SER A 40 -6.81 -11.44 41.19
CA SER A 40 -5.85 -12.38 40.59
C SER A 40 -6.40 -13.07 39.32
N ALA A 41 -7.67 -13.48 39.32
CA ALA A 41 -8.28 -14.13 38.15
C ALA A 41 -8.50 -13.16 36.97
N THR A 42 -8.77 -11.88 37.25
CA THR A 42 -8.94 -10.85 36.21
C THR A 42 -7.60 -10.50 35.58
N GLU A 43 -6.57 -10.28 36.39
CA GLU A 43 -5.21 -9.98 35.92
C GLU A 43 -4.63 -11.12 35.06
N LEU A 44 -4.84 -12.38 35.46
CA LEU A 44 -4.41 -13.54 34.68
C LEU A 44 -5.08 -13.62 33.30
N ARG A 45 -6.36 -13.24 33.22
CA ARG A 45 -7.12 -13.20 31.95
C ARG A 45 -6.66 -12.06 31.06
N GLU A 46 -6.40 -10.89 31.63
CA GLU A 46 -5.86 -9.74 30.90
C GLU A 46 -4.47 -10.03 30.35
N ALA A 47 -3.60 -10.62 31.17
CA ALA A 47 -2.27 -11.06 30.75
C ALA A 47 -2.35 -12.11 29.62
N ALA A 48 -3.32 -13.02 29.66
CA ALA A 48 -3.56 -13.98 28.57
C ALA A 48 -3.99 -13.27 27.27
N ARG A 49 -4.97 -12.36 27.35
CA ARG A 49 -5.42 -11.57 26.19
C ARG A 49 -4.28 -10.76 25.56
N LEU A 50 -3.43 -10.15 26.39
CA LEU A 50 -2.26 -9.39 25.91
C LEU A 50 -1.27 -10.29 25.17
N ARG A 51 -1.03 -11.52 25.66
CA ARG A 51 -0.17 -12.50 24.97
C ARG A 51 -0.78 -12.93 23.63
N ASP A 52 -2.07 -13.24 23.61
CA ASP A 52 -2.78 -13.64 22.39
C ASP A 52 -2.76 -12.54 21.34
N MET A 53 -2.99 -11.29 21.74
CA MET A 53 -2.92 -10.13 20.85
C MET A 53 -1.52 -9.92 20.27
N ARG A 54 -0.47 -9.99 21.09
CA ARG A 54 0.92 -9.87 20.61
C ARG A 54 1.27 -10.99 19.63
N TYR A 55 0.77 -12.20 19.88
CA TYR A 55 0.96 -13.32 18.98
C TYR A 55 0.24 -13.11 17.63
N GLN A 56 -1.00 -12.60 17.64
CA GLN A 56 -1.73 -12.26 16.42
C GLN A 56 -1.03 -11.16 15.62
N ILE A 57 -0.60 -10.08 16.28
CA ILE A 57 0.14 -8.99 15.64
C ILE A 57 1.42 -9.52 15.01
N GLY A 58 2.23 -10.28 15.75
CA GLY A 58 3.49 -10.82 15.22
C GLY A 58 3.30 -11.82 14.08
N GLN A 59 2.17 -12.53 14.02
CA GLN A 59 1.84 -13.35 12.85
C GLN A 59 1.52 -12.48 11.63
N MET A 60 0.71 -11.43 11.82
CA MET A 60 0.36 -10.53 10.73
C MET A 60 1.56 -9.73 10.22
N GLU A 61 2.48 -9.30 11.12
CA GLU A 61 3.73 -8.65 10.74
C GLU A 61 4.53 -9.50 9.76
N ARG A 62 4.78 -10.78 10.09
CA ARG A 62 5.50 -11.71 9.21
C ARG A 62 4.79 -11.97 7.90
N LEU A 63 3.45 -12.01 7.92
CA LEU A 63 2.65 -12.22 6.72
C LEU A 63 2.70 -11.01 5.78
N LEU A 64 2.63 -9.78 6.32
CA LEU A 64 2.78 -8.57 5.53
C LEU A 64 4.20 -8.40 4.99
N GLU A 65 5.21 -8.74 5.79
CA GLU A 65 6.62 -8.79 5.36
C GLU A 65 6.78 -9.75 4.17
N GLY A 66 6.29 -10.99 4.30
CA GLY A 66 6.32 -11.97 3.23
C GLY A 66 5.53 -11.54 1.98
N ALA A 67 4.45 -10.78 2.14
CA ALA A 67 3.69 -10.23 1.01
C ALA A 67 4.51 -9.19 0.22
N VAL A 68 5.23 -8.30 0.91
CA VAL A 68 6.14 -7.35 0.26
C VAL A 68 7.27 -8.08 -0.45
N GLU A 69 7.88 -9.07 0.21
CA GLU A 69 8.94 -9.90 -0.39
C GLU A 69 8.45 -10.67 -1.62
N HIS A 70 7.23 -11.22 -1.57
CA HIS A 70 6.62 -11.89 -2.71
C HIS A 70 6.38 -10.92 -3.88
N GLY A 71 5.83 -9.74 -3.61
CA GLY A 71 5.66 -8.69 -4.62
C GLY A 71 7.00 -8.28 -5.26
N ALA A 72 8.05 -8.17 -4.44
CA ALA A 72 9.40 -7.89 -4.91
C ALA A 72 9.99 -9.02 -5.75
N ALA A 73 9.80 -10.27 -5.33
CA ALA A 73 10.27 -11.45 -6.06
C ALA A 73 9.64 -11.56 -7.45
N VAL A 74 8.33 -11.33 -7.57
CA VAL A 74 7.62 -11.35 -8.86
C VAL A 74 8.21 -10.35 -9.85
N ILE A 75 8.51 -9.13 -9.38
CA ILE A 75 9.10 -8.09 -10.23
C ILE A 75 10.54 -8.41 -10.59
N ARG A 76 11.33 -8.91 -9.62
CA ARG A 76 12.71 -9.36 -9.86
C ARG A 76 12.76 -10.47 -10.91
N ASP A 77 11.87 -11.45 -10.82
CA ASP A 77 11.83 -12.58 -11.75
C ASP A 77 11.43 -12.11 -13.16
N ARG A 78 10.43 -11.22 -13.25
CA ARG A 78 10.02 -10.63 -14.54
C ARG A 78 11.10 -9.75 -15.14
N LEU A 79 11.81 -8.98 -14.31
CA LEU A 79 12.91 -8.15 -14.80
C LEU A 79 14.11 -8.98 -15.23
N ARG A 80 14.47 -10.04 -14.49
CA ARG A 80 15.56 -10.95 -14.84
C ARG A 80 15.34 -11.64 -16.20
N ALA A 81 14.08 -11.93 -16.54
CA ALA A 81 13.71 -12.46 -17.84
C ALA A 81 13.94 -11.46 -18.99
N LEU A 82 13.82 -10.16 -18.71
CA LEU A 82 13.99 -9.08 -19.70
C LEU A 82 15.42 -8.55 -19.76
N MET A 83 16.12 -8.52 -18.63
CA MET A 83 17.50 -8.04 -18.47
C MET A 83 18.24 -8.87 -17.41
N PRO A 84 19.29 -9.62 -17.79
CA PRO A 84 20.15 -10.31 -16.85
C PRO A 84 21.12 -9.31 -16.20
N ALA A 85 20.61 -8.42 -15.35
CA ALA A 85 21.39 -7.59 -14.45
C ALA A 85 21.07 -7.98 -13.01
N ASP A 86 22.09 -8.16 -12.19
CA ASP A 86 21.92 -8.42 -10.75
C ASP A 86 21.46 -7.12 -10.07
N MET A 87 20.14 -6.97 -9.90
CA MET A 87 19.60 -5.95 -9.01
C MET A 87 19.71 -6.43 -7.57
N LEU A 88 20.41 -5.66 -6.75
CA LEU A 88 20.46 -5.87 -5.31
C LEU A 88 19.25 -5.15 -4.70
N LEU A 89 18.33 -5.89 -4.08
CA LEU A 89 17.46 -5.27 -3.08
C LEU A 89 18.35 -4.94 -1.89
N ALA A 90 18.48 -3.65 -1.58
CA ALA A 90 19.40 -3.17 -0.56
C ALA A 90 18.99 -3.64 0.85
N GLU A 91 17.69 -3.83 1.09
CA GLU A 91 17.16 -4.13 2.42
C GLU A 91 15.95 -5.09 2.40
N ASN A 92 15.72 -5.73 3.55
CA ASN A 92 14.52 -6.52 3.81
C ASN A 92 13.34 -5.60 4.15
N ALA A 93 12.12 -6.04 3.81
CA ALA A 93 10.92 -5.34 4.26
C ALA A 93 10.82 -5.38 5.80
N ARG A 94 10.27 -4.34 6.41
CA ARG A 94 10.03 -4.31 7.86
C ARG A 94 8.58 -3.97 8.12
N VAL A 95 7.97 -4.65 9.08
CA VAL A 95 6.57 -4.41 9.45
C VAL A 95 6.46 -4.23 10.95
N ARG A 96 5.66 -3.25 11.37
CA ARG A 96 5.33 -2.97 12.76
C ARG A 96 3.83 -2.85 12.93
N GLY A 97 3.24 -3.69 13.78
CA GLY A 97 1.82 -3.69 14.07
C GLY A 97 1.49 -3.08 15.42
N PHE A 98 0.36 -2.37 15.47
CA PHE A 98 -0.16 -1.70 16.65
C PHE A 98 -1.67 -1.95 16.72
N ARG A 99 -2.17 -2.27 17.92
CA ARG A 99 -3.61 -2.27 18.19
C ARG A 99 -3.99 -0.95 18.84
N LEU A 100 -4.97 -0.28 18.27
CA LEU A 100 -5.52 0.97 18.75
C LEU A 100 -6.93 0.70 19.26
N ASP A 101 -7.14 0.89 20.56
CA ASP A 101 -8.44 0.61 21.18
C ASP A 101 -9.54 1.48 20.57
N GLY A 102 -10.68 0.88 20.27
CA GLY A 102 -11.81 1.51 19.57
C GLY A 102 -11.59 1.85 18.09
N TYR A 103 -10.34 1.87 17.58
CA TYR A 103 -10.06 2.12 16.16
C TYR A 103 -9.84 0.83 15.37
N GLY A 104 -9.10 -0.15 15.91
CA GLY A 104 -8.75 -1.40 15.24
C GLY A 104 -7.25 -1.65 15.20
N MET A 105 -6.74 -2.13 14.07
CA MET A 105 -5.31 -2.47 13.91
C MET A 105 -4.63 -1.59 12.85
N PHE A 106 -3.41 -1.19 13.15
CA PHE A 106 -2.58 -0.37 12.28
C PHE A 106 -1.23 -1.05 12.08
N PHE A 107 -0.76 -1.13 10.84
CA PHE A 107 0.54 -1.67 10.49
C PHE A 107 1.33 -0.65 9.70
N ASP A 108 2.52 -0.32 10.16
CA ASP A 108 3.51 0.46 9.43
C ASP A 108 4.43 -0.52 8.70
N VAL A 109 4.49 -0.41 7.37
CA VAL A 109 5.22 -1.29 6.47
C VAL A 109 6.28 -0.47 5.75
N GLU A 110 7.53 -0.78 6.03
CA GLU A 110 8.68 -0.24 5.33
C GLU A 110 8.98 -1.12 4.12
N VAL A 111 8.79 -0.55 2.93
CA VAL A 111 8.98 -1.21 1.65
C VAL A 111 10.37 -0.82 1.11
N PRO A 112 11.22 -1.81 0.76
CA PRO A 112 12.52 -1.51 0.20
C PRO A 112 12.39 -0.85 -1.18
N SER A 113 13.28 0.08 -1.49
CA SER A 113 13.42 0.62 -2.84
C SER A 113 14.18 -0.37 -3.72
N LEU A 114 13.84 -0.37 -5.01
CA LEU A 114 14.71 -0.97 -6.03
C LEU A 114 15.90 -0.03 -6.27
N GLU A 115 16.93 -0.14 -5.45
CA GLU A 115 18.20 0.56 -5.68
C GLU A 115 18.97 -0.17 -6.80
N GLY A 116 18.78 0.29 -8.03
CA GLY A 116 19.60 -0.15 -9.16
C GLY A 116 20.84 0.72 -9.28
N THR A 117 22.02 0.17 -9.03
CA THR A 117 23.30 0.78 -9.40
C THR A 117 23.39 0.96 -10.92
N LEU A 118 22.86 2.09 -11.42
CA LEU A 118 23.25 2.79 -12.66
C LEU A 118 23.58 1.90 -13.89
N PRO A 119 22.55 1.31 -14.54
CA PRO A 119 22.54 1.39 -16.02
C PRO A 119 21.27 2.05 -16.61
N TRP A 120 20.25 2.31 -15.79
CA TRP A 120 18.96 2.85 -16.27
C TRP A 120 19.07 4.26 -16.89
N SER A 121 19.96 5.11 -16.36
CA SER A 121 20.21 6.45 -16.91
C SER A 121 20.72 6.44 -18.35
N PHE A 122 21.38 5.37 -18.80
CA PHE A 122 21.86 5.27 -20.17
C PHE A 122 20.74 4.94 -21.18
N ARG A 123 19.66 4.26 -20.77
CA ARG A 123 18.50 4.03 -21.66
C ARG A 123 17.52 5.19 -21.65
N THR A 124 17.38 5.93 -20.54
CA THR A 124 16.58 7.17 -20.56
C THR A 124 17.21 8.20 -21.50
N LEU A 125 18.54 8.25 -21.64
CA LEU A 125 19.20 9.06 -22.66
C LEU A 125 18.86 8.59 -24.09
N ASP A 126 18.82 7.28 -24.34
CA ASP A 126 18.48 6.69 -25.66
C ASP A 126 16.97 6.81 -26.00
N GLN A 127 16.09 6.72 -25.01
CA GLN A 127 14.64 6.95 -25.16
C GLN A 127 14.29 8.43 -25.27
N ASN A 128 15.04 9.31 -24.59
CA ASN A 128 14.94 10.75 -24.81
C ASN A 128 15.32 11.11 -26.24
N ASP A 129 16.22 10.38 -26.91
CA ASP A 129 16.55 10.66 -28.32
C ASP A 129 15.30 10.52 -29.23
N LEU A 130 14.45 9.52 -28.95
CA LEU A 130 13.18 9.30 -29.68
C LEU A 130 12.07 10.32 -29.33
N ASP A 131 12.07 10.85 -28.10
CA ASP A 131 11.11 11.88 -27.66
C ASP A 131 11.58 13.31 -28.01
N ILE A 132 12.89 13.57 -27.99
CA ILE A 132 13.55 14.81 -28.45
C ILE A 132 13.27 15.02 -29.94
N ASP A 133 13.31 13.98 -30.77
CA ASP A 133 12.96 14.08 -32.19
C ASP A 133 11.51 14.54 -32.42
N ASN A 134 10.61 14.17 -31.51
CA ASN A 134 9.19 14.53 -31.57
C ASN A 134 8.95 15.93 -30.99
N ALA A 135 9.64 16.27 -29.90
CA ALA A 135 9.68 17.60 -29.31
C ALA A 135 10.29 18.63 -30.29
N MET A 136 11.37 18.28 -31.00
CA MET A 136 12.00 19.11 -32.02
C MET A 136 11.11 19.30 -33.24
N ARG A 137 10.36 18.28 -33.66
CA ARG A 137 9.32 18.43 -34.71
C ARG A 137 8.18 19.34 -34.27
N THR A 138 7.78 19.29 -33.01
CA THR A 138 6.73 20.14 -32.44
C THR A 138 7.21 21.59 -32.28
N ILE A 139 8.47 21.80 -31.86
CA ILE A 139 9.09 23.12 -31.80
C ILE A 139 9.27 23.68 -33.22
N ARG A 140 9.68 22.86 -34.19
CA ARG A 140 9.83 23.26 -35.59
C ARG A 140 8.49 23.72 -36.17
N SER A 141 7.41 22.95 -35.98
CA SER A 141 6.09 23.34 -36.47
C SER A 141 5.55 24.60 -35.78
N PHE A 142 5.84 24.78 -34.49
CA PHE A 142 5.48 26.00 -33.76
C PHE A 142 6.28 27.23 -34.22
N VAL A 143 7.58 27.09 -34.47
CA VAL A 143 8.45 28.16 -34.98
C VAL A 143 8.11 28.50 -36.44
N GLU A 144 7.78 27.51 -37.27
CA GLU A 144 7.27 27.73 -38.63
C GLU A 144 5.92 28.44 -38.64
N ALA A 145 5.05 28.17 -37.66
CA ALA A 145 3.75 28.84 -37.52
C ALA A 145 3.86 30.25 -36.91
N ALA A 146 4.74 30.45 -35.92
CA ALA A 146 4.82 31.68 -35.13
C ALA A 146 5.90 32.67 -35.59
N ALA A 147 6.96 32.18 -36.25
CA ALA A 147 8.17 32.94 -36.57
C ALA A 147 8.70 32.65 -37.98
N ALA A 148 7.79 32.42 -38.95
CA ALA A 148 8.12 32.13 -40.35
C ALA A 148 9.09 33.14 -41.01
N ASN A 149 9.15 34.38 -40.51
CA ASN A 149 9.94 35.46 -41.08
C ASN A 149 11.10 35.94 -40.17
N ASP A 150 11.37 35.28 -39.04
CA ASP A 150 12.41 35.71 -38.10
C ASP A 150 13.69 34.87 -38.22
N ILE A 151 14.66 35.42 -38.93
CA ILE A 151 15.95 34.79 -39.26
C ILE A 151 16.76 34.47 -38.00
N ASN A 152 16.64 35.26 -36.93
CA ASN A 152 17.41 35.04 -35.69
C ASN A 152 16.94 33.79 -34.93
N VAL A 153 15.64 33.51 -34.94
CA VAL A 153 15.05 32.33 -34.28
C VAL A 153 15.43 31.06 -35.03
N GLN A 154 15.42 31.09 -36.36
CA GLN A 154 15.86 29.97 -37.19
C GLN A 154 17.36 29.66 -37.00
N GLN A 155 18.19 30.70 -36.89
CA GLN A 155 19.62 30.54 -36.61
C GLN A 155 19.88 30.02 -35.19
N ALA A 156 19.10 30.45 -34.20
CA ALA A 156 19.19 29.93 -32.85
C ALA A 156 18.84 28.43 -32.79
N LEU A 157 17.76 28.01 -33.46
CA LEU A 157 17.36 26.60 -33.55
C LEU A 157 18.43 25.74 -34.23
N LYS A 158 19.02 26.23 -35.32
CA LYS A 158 20.08 25.50 -36.06
C LYS A 158 21.38 25.33 -35.26
N ARG A 159 21.71 26.30 -34.40
CA ARG A 159 22.85 26.16 -33.47
C ARG A 159 22.59 25.12 -32.39
N VAL A 160 21.35 25.06 -31.88
CA VAL A 160 20.95 24.03 -30.92
C VAL A 160 20.98 22.65 -31.58
N GLU A 161 20.48 22.52 -32.81
CA GLU A 161 20.53 21.26 -33.60
C GLU A 161 21.99 20.79 -33.85
N LEU A 162 22.92 21.71 -34.11
CA LEU A 162 24.34 21.41 -34.29
C LEU A 162 25.07 21.02 -33.00
N GLN A 163 24.54 21.42 -31.84
CA GLN A 163 25.15 21.16 -30.54
C GLN A 163 24.60 19.89 -29.85
N VAL A 164 23.48 19.36 -30.34
CA VAL A 164 22.79 18.18 -29.79
C VAL A 164 22.96 16.94 -30.68
N ALA A 165 23.72 17.03 -31.79
CA ALA A 165 23.96 15.88 -32.66
C ALA A 165 24.71 14.75 -31.94
N PRO A 166 24.15 13.52 -31.89
CA PRO A 166 24.79 12.39 -31.23
C PRO A 166 26.05 11.95 -32.00
N ILE A 167 27.13 11.67 -31.28
CA ILE A 167 28.35 11.05 -31.82
C ILE A 167 28.02 9.57 -32.08
N THR A 168 27.35 9.27 -33.20
CA THR A 168 27.11 7.89 -33.62
C THR A 168 28.36 7.35 -34.32
N THR A 169 29.16 6.63 -33.54
CA THR A 169 30.28 5.81 -34.01
C THR A 169 29.78 4.76 -35.00
N SER A 170 30.26 4.81 -36.24
CA SER A 170 29.97 3.84 -37.29
C SER A 170 30.65 2.49 -37.03
N LEU A 171 29.88 1.40 -36.92
CA LEU A 171 30.36 0.03 -37.09
C LEU A 171 29.42 -0.79 -38.02
N GLY A 172 29.92 -1.04 -39.23
CA GLY A 172 29.89 -2.29 -40.01
C GLY A 172 28.63 -3.18 -40.16
N ALA A 173 28.18 -3.29 -41.43
CA ALA A 173 27.71 -4.48 -42.18
C ALA A 173 26.53 -5.33 -41.63
N THR A 174 25.53 -5.74 -42.40
CA THR A 174 25.62 -6.58 -43.60
C THR A 174 24.26 -6.66 -44.30
N THR A 175 24.29 -6.73 -45.63
CA THR A 175 23.18 -7.01 -46.55
C THR A 175 22.56 -8.39 -46.34
N SER A 176 21.24 -8.49 -46.24
CA SER A 176 20.50 -9.74 -46.46
C SER A 176 19.25 -9.51 -47.30
N SER A 177 19.22 -10.25 -48.40
CA SER A 177 18.27 -10.18 -49.51
C SER A 177 16.86 -10.63 -49.17
N ALA A 178 15.92 -10.07 -49.92
CA ALA A 178 14.53 -10.49 -50.01
C ALA A 178 14.39 -11.89 -50.64
N VAL A 179 13.50 -12.72 -50.08
CA VAL A 179 12.82 -13.81 -50.77
C VAL A 179 11.34 -13.76 -50.40
N ASP A 180 10.53 -13.60 -51.44
CA ASP A 180 9.07 -13.52 -51.45
C ASP A 180 8.51 -14.93 -51.69
N LEU A 181 7.70 -15.45 -50.77
CA LEU A 181 6.86 -16.64 -50.98
C LEU A 181 5.51 -16.48 -50.25
N ARG A 182 4.46 -16.39 -51.07
CA ARG A 182 3.03 -16.38 -50.74
C ARG A 182 2.56 -17.67 -50.04
N GLY A 183 1.73 -17.54 -49.00
CA GLY A 183 0.70 -18.56 -48.67
C GLY A 183 0.26 -18.69 -47.19
N ALA A 184 -0.89 -18.06 -46.86
CA ALA A 184 -1.83 -18.34 -45.73
C ALA A 184 -1.45 -17.94 -44.27
N PRO A 185 -2.45 -17.85 -43.37
CA PRO A 185 -3.62 -16.98 -43.33
C PRO A 185 -3.39 -15.76 -42.39
N ASN A 186 -4.17 -14.69 -42.54
CA ASN A 186 -4.11 -13.51 -41.67
C ASN A 186 -4.18 -13.89 -40.18
N PRO A 187 -3.13 -13.65 -39.36
CA PRO A 187 -3.36 -13.47 -37.94
C PRO A 187 -4.15 -12.17 -37.81
N SER A 188 -5.36 -12.27 -37.27
CA SER A 188 -6.06 -11.12 -36.68
C SER A 188 -5.03 -10.27 -35.97
N LEU A 189 -4.91 -8.98 -36.33
CA LEU A 189 -4.05 -8.04 -35.63
C LEU A 189 -4.50 -8.03 -34.17
N ALA A 190 -3.84 -8.84 -33.34
CA ALA A 190 -3.78 -8.60 -31.92
C ALA A 190 -3.25 -7.17 -31.79
N ALA A 191 -3.91 -6.38 -30.95
CA ALA A 191 -3.40 -5.08 -30.54
C ALA A 191 -1.90 -5.22 -30.24
N PRO A 192 -1.06 -4.25 -30.64
CA PRO A 192 0.36 -4.29 -30.30
C PRO A 192 0.47 -4.60 -28.80
N PRO A 193 1.33 -5.54 -28.37
CA PRO A 193 1.52 -5.80 -26.95
C PRO A 193 1.87 -4.45 -26.33
N SER A 194 1.02 -3.98 -25.41
CA SER A 194 1.30 -2.75 -24.68
C SER A 194 2.72 -2.87 -24.13
N PRO A 195 3.61 -1.88 -24.35
CA PRO A 195 4.97 -1.95 -23.84
C PRO A 195 4.91 -2.28 -22.36
N ASP A 196 5.62 -3.33 -21.95
CA ASP A 196 5.57 -3.79 -20.56
C ASP A 196 5.85 -2.59 -19.63
N PRO A 197 4.97 -2.28 -18.66
CA PRO A 197 5.11 -1.08 -17.84
C PRO A 197 6.41 -1.10 -17.03
N ILE A 198 6.99 -2.28 -16.80
CA ILE A 198 8.31 -2.47 -16.20
C ILE A 198 9.43 -1.86 -17.05
N LEU A 199 9.27 -1.83 -18.38
CA LEU A 199 10.26 -1.24 -19.29
C LEU A 199 10.20 0.29 -19.33
N SER A 200 9.05 0.88 -19.01
CA SER A 200 8.84 2.33 -19.00
C SER A 200 9.05 2.93 -17.60
N SER A 201 8.49 2.28 -16.57
CA SER A 201 8.55 2.72 -15.17
C SER A 201 8.70 1.50 -14.21
N PRO A 202 9.91 0.95 -14.03
CA PRO A 202 10.15 -0.18 -13.13
C PRO A 202 9.71 0.08 -11.69
N ASN A 203 9.93 1.30 -11.21
CA ASN A 203 9.57 1.71 -9.85
C ASN A 203 8.07 1.71 -9.63
N ASP A 204 7.28 2.18 -10.60
CA ASP A 204 5.82 2.19 -10.49
C ASP A 204 5.25 0.78 -10.61
N ALA A 205 5.80 -0.05 -11.50
CA ALA A 205 5.43 -1.46 -11.61
C ALA A 205 5.72 -2.22 -10.31
N TYR A 206 6.86 -1.95 -9.69
CA TYR A 206 7.21 -2.49 -8.37
C TYR A 206 6.24 -2.05 -7.28
N ARG A 207 5.97 -0.74 -7.18
CA ARG A 207 5.02 -0.17 -6.22
C ARG A 207 3.62 -0.76 -6.39
N SER A 208 3.14 -0.90 -7.63
CA SER A 208 1.83 -1.52 -7.89
C SER A 208 1.81 -2.99 -7.48
N GLN A 209 2.88 -3.73 -7.75
CA GLN A 209 2.93 -5.15 -7.41
C GLN A 209 2.93 -5.36 -5.89
N VAL A 210 3.71 -4.57 -5.16
CA VAL A 210 3.74 -4.63 -3.69
C VAL A 210 2.39 -4.21 -3.10
N ARG A 211 1.74 -3.18 -3.65
CA ARG A 211 0.39 -2.75 -3.24
C ARG A 211 -0.62 -3.88 -3.39
N GLU A 212 -0.68 -4.53 -4.55
CA GLU A 212 -1.59 -5.65 -4.79
C GLU A 212 -1.31 -6.82 -3.83
N ALA A 213 -0.05 -7.15 -3.61
CA ALA A 213 0.35 -8.21 -2.67
C ALA A 213 -0.07 -7.89 -1.23
N LEU A 214 0.07 -6.63 -0.79
CA LEU A 214 -0.37 -6.17 0.53
C LEU A 214 -1.89 -6.24 0.67
N VAL A 215 -2.64 -5.74 -0.31
CA VAL A 215 -4.11 -5.82 -0.32
C VAL A 215 -4.57 -7.28 -0.25
N ASP A 216 -3.90 -8.17 -0.98
CA ASP A 216 -4.21 -9.58 -0.96
C ASP A 216 -3.93 -10.24 0.39
N ALA A 217 -2.77 -9.94 0.98
CA ALA A 217 -2.44 -10.40 2.33
C ALA A 217 -3.45 -9.89 3.37
N MET A 218 -3.90 -8.63 3.24
CA MET A 218 -4.92 -8.06 4.11
C MET A 218 -6.24 -8.83 4.01
N LEU A 219 -6.67 -9.22 2.81
CA LEU A 219 -7.94 -9.94 2.63
C LEU A 219 -7.86 -11.39 3.11
N GLU A 220 -6.79 -12.10 2.76
CA GLU A 220 -6.69 -13.54 3.01
C GLU A 220 -6.42 -13.89 4.48
N HIS A 221 -5.59 -13.10 5.16
CA HIS A 221 -5.06 -13.46 6.48
C HIS A 221 -5.68 -12.71 7.66
N SER A 222 -6.64 -11.83 7.37
CA SER A 222 -7.35 -11.04 8.38
C SER A 222 -8.35 -11.84 9.24
N ARG A 223 -8.63 -13.11 8.90
CA ARG A 223 -9.48 -14.04 9.68
C ARG A 223 -9.07 -14.17 11.15
N GLY A 224 -7.77 -14.07 11.43
CA GLY A 224 -7.22 -14.17 12.78
C GLY A 224 -7.23 -12.85 13.56
N LEU A 225 -7.52 -11.73 12.89
CA LEU A 225 -7.57 -10.42 13.50
C LEU A 225 -8.99 -10.26 14.04
N ASN A 226 -9.18 -10.45 15.35
CA ASN A 226 -10.47 -10.23 16.03
C ASN A 226 -10.85 -8.75 15.95
N LEU A 227 -11.33 -8.31 14.79
CA LEU A 227 -11.72 -6.95 14.47
C LEU A 227 -13.23 -6.83 14.63
N GLY A 228 -13.66 -5.82 15.38
CA GLY A 228 -15.08 -5.44 15.45
C GLY A 228 -15.59 -4.91 14.12
N ALA A 229 -16.91 -4.94 13.91
CA ALA A 229 -17.51 -4.45 12.66
C ALA A 229 -17.23 -2.94 12.39
N THR A 230 -17.04 -2.17 13.46
CA THR A 230 -16.72 -0.73 13.41
C THR A 230 -15.21 -0.45 13.45
N GLU A 231 -14.38 -1.47 13.65
CA GLU A 231 -12.93 -1.33 13.69
C GLU A 231 -12.35 -1.34 12.27
N TRP A 232 -11.18 -0.74 12.10
CA TRP A 232 -10.45 -0.63 10.85
C TRP A 232 -9.21 -1.50 10.87
N PHE A 233 -8.90 -2.09 9.73
CA PHE A 233 -7.59 -2.64 9.44
C PHE A 233 -6.87 -1.66 8.52
N THR A 234 -5.78 -1.07 9.02
CA THR A 234 -4.99 -0.07 8.30
C THR A 234 -3.57 -0.57 8.07
N VAL A 235 -3.07 -0.42 6.85
CA VAL A 235 -1.68 -0.67 6.47
C VAL A 235 -1.13 0.59 5.83
N ALA A 236 -0.08 1.17 6.42
CA ALA A 236 0.65 2.29 5.85
C ALA A 236 1.96 1.75 5.25
N ALA A 237 2.10 1.78 3.94
CA ALA A 237 3.30 1.38 3.24
C ALA A 237 4.14 2.63 2.91
N ARG A 238 5.34 2.71 3.49
CA ARG A 238 6.31 3.78 3.29
C ARG A 238 7.58 3.23 2.67
N ARG A 239 8.24 4.01 1.81
CA ARG A 239 9.57 3.64 1.29
C ARG A 239 10.59 3.70 2.44
N ILE A 240 11.55 2.77 2.46
CA ILE A 240 12.75 2.92 3.28
C ILE A 240 13.55 4.10 2.71
N GLU A 241 13.44 5.25 3.35
CA GLU A 241 14.28 6.41 3.05
C GLU A 241 15.65 6.16 3.63
N ASP A 242 16.59 5.69 2.82
CA ASP A 242 18.00 5.76 3.21
C ASP A 242 18.44 7.21 3.01
N HIS A 243 18.86 7.86 4.09
CA HIS A 243 19.12 9.30 4.13
C HIS A 243 20.50 9.54 3.52
N SER A 244 20.65 9.21 2.23
CA SER A 244 21.84 9.52 1.48
C SER A 244 21.84 11.03 1.22
N ARG A 245 22.48 11.78 2.14
CA ARG A 245 22.59 13.26 2.16
C ARG A 245 23.25 13.87 0.91
N LEU A 246 23.51 13.07 -0.12
CA LEU A 246 24.28 13.41 -1.31
C LEU A 246 23.43 13.39 -2.60
N VAL A 247 22.17 12.98 -2.54
CA VAL A 247 21.27 12.96 -3.70
C VAL A 247 20.19 14.04 -3.52
N PRO A 248 19.86 14.85 -4.55
CA PRO A 248 18.74 15.77 -4.50
C PRO A 248 17.48 15.01 -4.06
N GLN A 249 16.73 15.57 -3.11
CA GLN A 249 15.52 14.94 -2.58
C GLN A 249 14.63 14.42 -3.71
N ASP A 250 14.52 13.10 -3.83
CA ASP A 250 13.51 12.48 -4.66
C ASP A 250 12.15 12.93 -4.10
N LYS A 251 11.45 13.81 -4.83
CA LYS A 251 10.12 14.34 -4.47
C LYS A 251 9.01 13.27 -4.52
N GLU A 252 9.37 11.99 -4.50
CA GLU A 252 8.48 10.85 -4.67
C GLU A 252 8.47 9.88 -3.49
N ALA A 253 8.92 10.29 -2.31
CA ALA A 253 8.68 9.53 -1.09
C ALA A 253 7.18 9.58 -0.73
N ARG A 254 6.37 8.81 -1.47
CA ARG A 254 4.92 8.71 -1.29
C ARG A 254 4.60 7.62 -0.29
N THR A 255 3.86 7.96 0.74
CA THR A 255 3.31 6.97 1.69
C THR A 255 1.92 6.55 1.22
N VAL A 256 1.72 5.25 1.06
CA VAL A 256 0.43 4.68 0.63
C VAL A 256 -0.28 4.08 1.84
N VAL A 257 -1.42 4.64 2.22
CA VAL A 257 -2.26 4.14 3.32
C VAL A 257 -3.45 3.38 2.74
N MET A 258 -3.56 2.11 3.10
CA MET A 258 -4.64 1.20 2.70
C MET A 258 -5.50 0.88 3.92
N ARG A 259 -6.82 1.05 3.81
CA ARG A 259 -7.77 0.86 4.92
C ARG A 259 -8.93 -0.02 4.50
N LEU A 260 -9.29 -0.98 5.34
CA LEU A 260 -10.45 -1.85 5.17
C LEU A 260 -11.30 -1.86 6.44
N SER A 261 -12.62 -1.76 6.29
CA SER A 261 -13.53 -1.79 7.42
C SER A 261 -13.74 -3.23 7.92
N GLY A 262 -13.92 -3.41 9.22
CA GLY A 262 -14.23 -4.71 9.82
C GLY A 262 -15.53 -5.28 9.28
N ALA A 263 -16.54 -4.45 9.03
CA ALA A 263 -17.81 -4.88 8.44
C ALA A 263 -17.63 -5.48 7.04
N ASP A 264 -16.85 -4.83 6.16
CA ASP A 264 -16.55 -5.34 4.83
C ASP A 264 -15.72 -6.61 4.88
N LEU A 265 -14.79 -6.67 5.83
CA LEU A 265 -14.00 -7.86 6.06
C LEU A 265 -14.87 -9.04 6.50
N HIS A 266 -15.77 -8.86 7.46
CA HIS A 266 -16.71 -9.90 7.87
C HIS A 266 -17.60 -10.35 6.72
N ALA A 267 -18.07 -9.43 5.87
CA ALA A 267 -18.83 -9.77 4.66
C ALA A 267 -18.00 -10.61 3.68
N PHE A 268 -16.72 -10.29 3.48
CA PHE A 268 -15.81 -11.07 2.64
C PHE A 268 -15.57 -12.47 3.22
N LEU A 269 -15.29 -12.55 4.52
CA LEU A 269 -15.03 -13.81 5.22
C LEU A 269 -16.27 -14.71 5.27
N ALA A 270 -17.47 -14.12 5.33
CA ALA A 270 -18.74 -14.82 5.21
C ALA A 270 -19.09 -15.23 3.77
N GLY A 271 -18.27 -14.87 2.77
CA GLY A 271 -18.52 -15.15 1.36
C GLY A 271 -19.66 -14.33 0.75
N GLN A 272 -20.08 -13.24 1.39
CA GLN A 272 -21.15 -12.36 0.92
C GLN A 272 -20.69 -11.40 -0.16
N ILE A 273 -19.38 -11.11 -0.21
CA ILE A 273 -18.74 -10.34 -1.27
C ILE A 273 -17.59 -11.16 -1.85
N SER A 274 -17.37 -11.01 -3.15
CA SER A 274 -16.24 -11.62 -3.85
C SER A 274 -14.91 -10.95 -3.49
N ARG A 275 -13.79 -11.61 -3.80
CA ARG A 275 -12.45 -11.02 -3.61
C ARG A 275 -12.29 -9.71 -4.36
N GLU A 276 -12.79 -9.62 -5.59
CA GLU A 276 -12.71 -8.41 -6.41
C GLU A 276 -13.52 -7.26 -5.82
N GLU A 277 -14.71 -7.55 -5.29
CA GLU A 277 -15.52 -6.55 -4.59
C GLU A 277 -14.86 -6.12 -3.29
N ALA A 278 -14.27 -7.04 -2.53
CA ALA A 278 -13.53 -6.71 -1.31
C ALA A 278 -12.32 -5.82 -1.60
N ARG A 279 -11.55 -6.11 -2.66
CA ARG A 279 -10.45 -5.24 -3.13
C ARG A 279 -10.93 -3.83 -3.47
N LYS A 280 -12.09 -3.70 -4.12
CA LYS A 280 -12.69 -2.39 -4.45
C LYS A 280 -13.16 -1.60 -3.22
N ARG A 281 -13.39 -2.27 -2.08
CA ARG A 281 -13.77 -1.63 -0.82
C ARG A 281 -12.58 -1.16 0.02
N VAL A 282 -11.35 -1.45 -0.39
CA VAL A 282 -10.15 -0.92 0.27
C VAL A 282 -9.99 0.56 -0.09
N ASP A 283 -9.98 1.43 0.92
CA ASP A 283 -9.68 2.87 0.77
C ASP A 283 -8.16 3.04 0.69
N ILE A 284 -7.65 3.45 -0.48
CA ILE A 284 -6.22 3.66 -0.75
C ILE A 284 -5.97 5.15 -0.89
N ARG A 285 -5.12 5.70 -0.03
CA ARG A 285 -4.71 7.12 -0.04
C ARG A 285 -3.21 7.24 -0.19
N GLU A 286 -2.78 8.13 -1.06
CA GLU A 286 -1.36 8.46 -1.25
C GLU A 286 -1.09 9.85 -0.66
N PHE A 287 -0.02 9.96 0.12
CA PHE A 287 0.46 11.19 0.75
C PHE A 287 1.89 11.51 0.33
#